data_AF-A0A0S7ETI6-F1
#
_entry.id   AF-A0A0S7ETI6-F1
#
_cell.length_a   1.000
_cell.length_b   1.000
_cell.length_c   1.000
_cell.angle_alpha   90.00
_cell.angle_beta   90.00
_cell.angle_gamma   90.00
#
_symmetry.space_group_name_H-M   'P 1'
#
loop_
_entity.id
_entity.type
_entity.pdbx_description
1 polymer ?
#
loop_
_entity_poly.entity_id
_entity_poly.type
_entity_poly.pdbx_seq_one_letter_code
_entity_poly.pdbx_strand_id
1 'polypeptide(L)'
;NQGLPWTWYTLQKLDLSGNEIQTLDPAVFHCLPNLQVLNLESNKLSNVSQEAVTAWISLTTISLAGNIWDCGAGICPLVAWLRNFRGSKDTTMICSSPKHLQGEKIMEVTRNHGICEENDYFMTETPSPMPELISDATAEPTFAPTSGSPATPPTSTFG
;
A
#
# COMPACT_ATOMS: atom_id res chain seq x y z
N ASN A 1 -10.02 -13.87 20.68
CA ASN A 1 -8.93 -13.95 19.68
C ASN A 1 -8.05 -15.15 19.96
N GLN A 2 -8.45 -16.34 19.52
CA GLN A 2 -7.61 -17.53 19.58
C GLN A 2 -6.96 -17.69 18.21
N GLY A 3 -5.67 -17.35 18.10
CA GLY A 3 -4.87 -17.68 16.93
C GLY A 3 -4.77 -19.19 16.75
N LEU A 4 -4.54 -19.64 15.52
CA LEU A 4 -4.44 -21.06 15.17
C LEU A 4 -3.48 -21.79 16.14
N PRO A 5 -3.91 -22.83 16.87
CA PRO A 5 -3.13 -23.45 17.96
C PRO A 5 -1.89 -24.25 17.53
N TRP A 6 -1.58 -24.28 16.23
CA TRP A 6 -0.64 -25.24 15.65
C TRP A 6 0.46 -24.48 14.93
N THR A 7 1.69 -24.64 15.42
CA THR A 7 2.92 -24.21 14.72
C THR A 7 3.68 -25.46 14.32
N TRP A 8 3.94 -25.63 13.03
CA TRP A 8 4.65 -26.79 12.50
C TRP A 8 6.16 -26.51 12.40
N TYR A 9 6.86 -26.71 13.50
CA TYR A 9 8.30 -26.44 13.60
C TYR A 9 9.18 -27.35 12.73
N THR A 10 8.68 -28.51 12.29
CA THR A 10 9.48 -29.47 11.52
C THR A 10 9.21 -29.41 10.02
N LEU A 11 8.16 -28.72 9.58
CA LEU A 11 7.80 -28.67 8.16
C LEU A 11 8.79 -27.77 7.41
N GLN A 12 9.50 -28.35 6.45
CA GLN A 12 10.50 -27.64 5.62
C GLN A 12 10.09 -27.53 4.17
N LYS A 13 9.24 -28.42 3.67
CA LYS A 13 8.82 -28.46 2.26
C LYS A 13 7.31 -28.59 2.21
N LEU A 14 6.67 -27.71 1.44
CA LEU A 14 5.25 -27.70 1.21
C LEU A 14 5.01 -27.55 -0.29
N ASP A 15 4.41 -28.58 -0.89
CA ASP A 15 3.99 -28.56 -2.28
C ASP A 15 2.47 -28.47 -2.35
N LEU A 16 1.99 -27.37 -2.94
CA LEU A 16 0.59 -27.07 -3.18
C LEU A 16 0.34 -26.83 -4.68
N SER A 17 1.23 -27.30 -5.55
CA SER A 17 1.09 -27.10 -6.99
C SER A 17 -0.13 -27.83 -7.57
N GLY A 18 -0.69 -27.28 -8.66
CA GLY A 18 -1.81 -27.88 -9.38
C GLY A 18 -3.14 -27.85 -8.61
N ASN A 19 -3.31 -26.87 -7.71
CA ASN A 19 -4.55 -26.65 -6.97
C ASN A 19 -5.30 -25.41 -7.50
N GLU A 20 -6.35 -24.98 -6.79
CA GLU A 20 -7.15 -23.82 -7.16
C GLU A 20 -7.03 -22.66 -6.16
N ILE A 21 -5.87 -22.52 -5.52
CA ILE A 21 -5.66 -21.51 -4.48
C ILE A 21 -5.69 -20.12 -5.10
N GLN A 22 -6.54 -19.24 -4.56
CA GLN A 22 -6.72 -17.86 -5.04
C GLN A 22 -6.12 -16.83 -4.09
N THR A 23 -6.11 -17.13 -2.80
CA THR A 23 -5.60 -16.23 -1.75
C THR A 23 -4.73 -17.00 -0.78
N LEU A 24 -3.74 -16.31 -0.23
CA LEU A 24 -2.84 -16.83 0.78
C LEU A 24 -3.12 -16.09 2.09
N ASP A 25 -3.56 -16.81 3.12
CA ASP A 25 -3.72 -16.24 4.46
C ASP A 25 -2.34 -16.14 5.14
N PRO A 26 -1.85 -14.93 5.48
CA PRO A 26 -0.58 -14.74 6.16
C PRO A 26 -0.45 -15.54 7.47
N ALA A 27 -1.56 -15.77 8.17
CA ALA A 27 -1.57 -16.51 9.43
C ALA A 27 -1.07 -17.95 9.27
N VAL A 28 -1.30 -18.59 8.12
CA VAL A 28 -0.83 -19.95 7.85
C VAL A 28 0.69 -20.00 7.77
N PHE A 29 1.32 -19.00 7.17
CA PHE A 29 2.77 -18.95 7.00
C PHE A 29 3.50 -18.54 8.28
N HIS A 30 2.85 -17.79 9.18
CA HIS A 30 3.36 -17.58 10.55
C HIS A 30 3.45 -18.88 11.36
N CYS A 31 2.57 -19.85 11.09
CA CYS A 31 2.61 -21.18 11.69
C CYS A 31 3.70 -22.10 11.08
N LEU A 32 4.46 -21.62 10.09
CA LEU A 32 5.45 -22.38 9.31
C LEU A 32 6.86 -21.76 9.37
N PRO A 33 7.44 -21.55 10.57
CA PRO A 33 8.66 -20.75 10.71
C PRO A 33 9.90 -21.34 10.03
N ASN A 34 9.94 -22.65 9.83
CA ASN A 34 11.07 -23.38 9.24
C ASN A 34 10.82 -23.83 7.80
N LEU A 35 9.79 -23.30 7.13
CA LEU A 35 9.50 -23.65 5.75
C LEU A 35 10.59 -23.10 4.83
N GLN A 36 11.20 -23.99 4.04
CA GLN A 36 12.31 -23.69 3.13
C GLN A 36 11.88 -23.77 1.67
N VAL A 37 11.00 -24.72 1.32
CA VAL A 37 10.53 -24.93 -0.05
C VAL A 37 9.02 -24.77 -0.09
N LEU A 38 8.55 -23.83 -0.90
CA LEU A 38 7.13 -23.60 -1.15
C LEU A 38 6.86 -23.67 -2.65
N ASN A 39 6.07 -24.67 -3.07
CA ASN A 39 5.61 -24.79 -4.44
C ASN A 39 4.13 -24.40 -4.53
N LEU A 40 3.84 -23.31 -5.24
CA LEU A 40 2.50 -22.78 -5.51
C LEU A 40 2.22 -22.72 -7.02
N GLU A 41 2.98 -23.47 -7.82
CA GLU A 41 2.83 -23.50 -9.27
C GLU A 41 1.43 -23.96 -9.70
N SER A 42 0.95 -23.47 -10.83
CA SER A 42 -0.32 -23.89 -11.42
C SER A 42 -1.51 -23.78 -10.45
N ASN A 43 -1.63 -22.61 -9.82
CA ASN A 43 -2.77 -22.23 -8.97
C ASN A 43 -3.55 -21.06 -9.60
N LYS A 44 -4.41 -20.40 -8.83
CA LYS A 44 -5.25 -19.28 -9.27
C LYS A 44 -4.91 -17.98 -8.52
N LEU A 45 -3.66 -17.80 -8.09
CA LEU A 45 -3.21 -16.58 -7.43
C LEU A 45 -3.20 -15.42 -8.43
N SER A 46 -3.78 -14.29 -8.04
CA SER A 46 -3.70 -13.04 -8.82
C SER A 46 -2.71 -12.05 -8.23
N ASN A 47 -2.50 -12.09 -6.91
CA ASN A 47 -1.50 -11.30 -6.20
C ASN A 47 -1.08 -12.02 -4.91
N VAL A 48 -0.09 -11.46 -4.21
CA VAL A 48 0.29 -11.88 -2.86
C VAL A 48 0.46 -10.63 -2.01
N SER A 49 -0.17 -10.58 -0.84
CA SER A 49 -0.14 -9.41 0.03
C SER A 49 1.23 -9.21 0.69
N GLN A 50 1.48 -8.00 1.20
CA GLN A 50 2.69 -7.68 1.94
C GLN A 50 2.86 -8.57 3.17
N GLU A 51 1.76 -8.83 3.89
CA GLU A 51 1.77 -9.64 5.11
C GLU A 51 2.17 -11.09 4.79
N ALA A 52 1.65 -11.65 3.69
CA ALA A 52 1.99 -13.01 3.28
C ALA A 52 3.47 -13.15 2.91
N VAL A 53 4.03 -12.21 2.14
CA VAL A 53 5.46 -12.26 1.79
C VAL A 53 6.38 -12.00 2.98
N THR A 54 5.95 -11.20 3.97
CA THR A 54 6.71 -10.99 5.22
C THR A 54 6.74 -12.22 6.11
N ALA A 55 5.73 -13.10 6.02
CA ALA A 55 5.68 -14.34 6.77
C ALA A 55 6.67 -15.41 6.25
N TRP A 56 7.17 -15.26 5.02
CA TRP A 56 8.12 -16.19 4.39
C TRP A 56 9.57 -15.98 4.84
N ILE A 57 9.82 -16.12 6.15
CA ILE A 57 11.08 -15.77 6.79
C ILE A 57 12.26 -16.72 6.49
N SER A 58 11.97 -17.98 6.14
CA SER A 58 12.98 -19.05 6.03
C SER A 58 13.05 -19.69 4.64
N LEU A 59 12.29 -19.15 3.66
CA LEU A 59 12.27 -19.73 2.32
C LEU A 59 13.65 -19.67 1.66
N THR A 60 14.00 -20.74 0.98
CA THR A 60 15.17 -20.86 0.12
C THR A 60 14.79 -21.24 -1.31
N THR A 61 13.59 -21.80 -1.51
CA THR A 61 13.05 -22.14 -2.83
C THR A 61 11.58 -21.77 -2.91
N ILE A 62 11.18 -21.10 -3.99
CA ILE A 62 9.79 -20.74 -4.26
C ILE A 62 9.43 -20.89 -5.74
N SER A 63 8.26 -21.50 -6.01
CA SER A 63 7.71 -21.65 -7.36
C SER A 63 6.31 -21.03 -7.44
N LEU A 64 6.12 -20.14 -8.41
CA LEU A 64 4.94 -19.28 -8.55
C LEU A 64 4.38 -19.24 -10.00
N ALA A 65 4.96 -20.04 -10.90
CA ALA A 65 4.56 -20.11 -12.30
C ALA A 65 3.13 -20.62 -12.47
N GLY A 66 2.53 -20.39 -13.63
CA GLY A 66 1.19 -20.92 -13.96
C GLY A 66 0.04 -20.36 -13.12
N ASN A 67 0.22 -19.21 -12.46
CA ASN A 67 -0.84 -18.48 -11.75
C ASN A 67 -1.43 -17.36 -12.61
N ILE A 68 -2.57 -16.79 -12.20
CA ILE A 68 -3.32 -15.75 -12.93
C ILE A 68 -2.93 -14.33 -12.52
N TRP A 69 -1.63 -14.03 -12.54
CA TRP A 69 -1.07 -12.78 -12.01
C TRP A 69 -1.70 -11.52 -12.60
N ASP A 70 -2.15 -10.63 -11.72
CA ASP A 70 -2.59 -9.28 -12.06
C ASP A 70 -1.43 -8.31 -11.88
N CYS A 71 -0.88 -7.83 -12.99
CA CYS A 71 0.25 -6.92 -13.07
C CYS A 71 -0.14 -5.44 -12.85
N GLY A 72 -1.20 -5.19 -12.09
CA GLY A 72 -1.47 -3.87 -11.50
C GLY A 72 -0.60 -3.58 -10.28
N ALA A 73 -0.88 -2.48 -9.58
CA ALA A 73 -0.11 -2.04 -8.39
C ALA A 73 -0.11 -3.08 -7.25
N GLY A 74 -1.12 -3.95 -7.17
CA GLY A 74 -1.22 -4.99 -6.13
C GLY A 74 -0.11 -6.06 -6.19
N ILE A 75 0.64 -6.16 -7.31
CA ILE A 75 1.74 -7.11 -7.45
C ILE A 75 3.03 -6.64 -6.76
N CYS A 76 3.10 -5.37 -6.38
CA CYS A 76 4.34 -4.74 -5.90
C CYS A 76 4.96 -5.37 -4.66
N PRO A 77 4.21 -5.78 -3.61
CA PRO A 77 4.78 -6.49 -2.48
C PRO A 77 5.54 -7.75 -2.89
N LEU A 78 4.93 -8.54 -3.79
CA LEU A 78 5.53 -9.77 -4.30
C LEU A 78 6.79 -9.49 -5.11
N VAL A 79 6.75 -8.51 -6.02
CA VAL A 79 7.91 -8.15 -6.83
C VAL A 79 9.04 -7.61 -5.97
N ALA A 80 8.75 -6.76 -4.99
CA ALA A 80 9.75 -6.22 -4.07
C ALA A 80 10.41 -7.34 -3.25
N TRP A 81 9.62 -8.29 -2.74
CA TRP A 81 10.14 -9.46 -2.05
C TRP A 81 11.00 -10.33 -2.98
N LEU A 82 10.53 -10.63 -4.19
CA LEU A 82 11.27 -11.43 -5.18
C LEU A 82 12.58 -10.78 -5.62
N ARG A 83 12.64 -9.45 -5.72
CA ARG A 83 13.89 -8.72 -6.05
C ARG A 83 14.96 -8.95 -4.98
N ASN A 84 14.57 -8.98 -3.71
CA ASN A 84 15.47 -9.20 -2.57
C ASN A 84 15.74 -10.68 -2.27
N PHE A 85 14.86 -11.58 -2.70
CA PHE A 85 14.99 -13.01 -2.47
C PHE A 85 16.22 -13.59 -3.18
N ARG A 86 17.16 -14.14 -2.38
CA ARG A 86 18.42 -14.74 -2.87
C ARG A 86 18.34 -16.25 -3.10
N GLY A 87 17.23 -16.88 -2.73
CA GLY A 87 17.00 -18.30 -2.95
C GLY A 87 16.70 -18.64 -4.41
N SER A 88 16.43 -19.92 -4.65
CA SER A 88 15.96 -20.41 -5.94
C SER A 88 14.52 -19.97 -6.18
N LYS A 89 14.28 -19.23 -7.26
CA LYS A 89 12.95 -18.77 -7.64
C LYS A 89 12.71 -19.05 -9.11
N ASP A 90 11.52 -19.54 -9.45
CA ASP A 90 11.11 -19.56 -10.84
C ASP A 90 10.76 -18.13 -11.31
N THR A 91 11.31 -17.74 -12.44
CA THR A 91 11.14 -16.40 -13.05
C THR A 91 10.15 -16.41 -14.21
N THR A 92 9.49 -17.54 -14.48
CA THR A 92 8.51 -17.70 -15.57
C THR A 92 7.12 -17.14 -15.27
N MET A 93 6.98 -16.27 -14.26
CA MET A 93 5.70 -15.64 -13.96
C MET A 93 5.30 -14.66 -15.08
N ILE A 94 4.08 -14.84 -15.58
CA ILE A 94 3.50 -14.10 -16.71
C ILE A 94 2.22 -13.39 -16.24
N CYS A 95 2.04 -12.16 -16.70
CA CYS A 95 0.83 -11.38 -16.46
C CYS A 95 -0.39 -12.00 -17.17
N SER A 96 -1.48 -12.20 -16.43
CA SER A 96 -2.80 -12.55 -16.96
C SER A 96 -3.72 -11.33 -17.08
N SER A 97 -3.49 -10.33 -16.24
CA SER A 97 -4.17 -9.04 -16.22
C SER A 97 -3.15 -7.92 -16.00
N PRO A 98 -3.43 -6.67 -16.39
CA PRO A 98 -4.51 -6.24 -17.28
C PRO A 98 -4.26 -6.69 -18.74
N LYS A 99 -5.29 -6.63 -19.60
CA LYS A 99 -5.23 -7.13 -20.99
C LYS A 99 -4.05 -6.59 -21.82
N HIS A 100 -3.62 -5.36 -21.58
CA HIS A 100 -2.52 -4.73 -22.33
C HIS A 100 -1.13 -5.22 -21.90
N LEU A 101 -1.03 -5.95 -20.78
CA LEU A 101 0.19 -6.58 -20.27
C LEU A 101 0.12 -8.11 -20.33
N GLN A 102 -0.99 -8.67 -20.81
CA GLN A 102 -1.20 -10.11 -20.81
C GLN A 102 -0.15 -10.83 -21.67
N GLY A 103 0.49 -11.86 -21.13
CA GLY A 103 1.57 -12.60 -21.79
C GLY A 103 2.97 -12.07 -21.50
N GLU A 104 3.09 -10.88 -20.92
CA GLU A 104 4.37 -10.29 -20.55
C GLU A 104 4.92 -10.85 -19.24
N LYS A 105 6.25 -10.87 -19.09
CA LYS A 105 6.91 -11.32 -17.85
C LYS A 105 6.84 -10.26 -16.77
N ILE A 106 6.37 -10.63 -15.58
CA ILE A 106 6.15 -9.68 -14.46
C ILE A 106 7.41 -8.83 -14.19
N MET A 107 8.57 -9.49 -14.05
CA MET A 107 9.82 -8.81 -13.68
C MET A 107 10.28 -7.78 -14.71
N GLU A 108 9.89 -7.93 -15.97
CA GLU A 108 10.21 -7.01 -17.06
C GLU A 108 9.23 -5.84 -17.08
N VAL A 109 7.92 -6.11 -17.00
CA VAL A 109 6.90 -5.06 -16.99
C VAL A 109 7.06 -4.13 -15.79
N THR A 110 7.29 -4.66 -14.60
CA THR A 110 7.47 -3.83 -13.40
C THR A 110 8.71 -2.94 -13.46
N ARG A 111 9.72 -3.29 -14.26
CA ARG A 111 10.89 -2.44 -14.50
C ARG A 111 10.59 -1.36 -15.54
N ASN A 112 9.95 -1.72 -16.63
CA ASN A 112 9.82 -0.85 -17.80
C ASN A 112 8.66 0.16 -17.67
N HIS A 113 7.58 -0.22 -16.99
CA HIS A 113 6.37 0.59 -16.87
C HIS A 113 6.25 1.32 -15.53
N GLY A 114 7.23 1.17 -14.63
CA GLY A 114 7.21 1.84 -13.32
C GLY A 114 6.01 1.48 -12.45
N ILE A 115 5.41 0.28 -12.63
CA ILE A 115 4.19 -0.15 -11.90
C ILE A 115 4.38 -0.07 -10.38
N CYS A 116 5.60 -0.35 -9.93
CA CYS A 116 5.97 -0.24 -8.53
C CYS A 116 6.92 0.93 -8.39
N GLU A 117 6.38 2.09 -8.05
CA GLU A 117 7.19 3.23 -7.62
C GLU A 117 7.74 2.95 -6.22
N GLU A 118 8.94 3.44 -5.94
CA GLU A 118 9.69 3.15 -4.71
C GLU A 118 9.11 3.79 -3.43
N ASN A 119 7.97 4.49 -3.51
CA ASN A 119 7.39 5.24 -2.40
C ASN A 119 5.90 4.96 -2.22
N ASP A 120 5.53 3.98 -1.40
CA ASP A 120 4.31 4.06 -0.54
C ASP A 120 4.19 2.90 0.48
N TYR A 121 5.31 2.45 1.07
CA TYR A 121 5.29 1.54 2.24
C TYR A 121 5.82 2.17 3.52
N PHE A 122 5.98 3.50 3.55
CA PHE A 122 6.25 4.26 4.76
C PHE A 122 5.46 5.55 4.76
N MET A 123 4.21 5.50 5.22
CA MET A 123 3.67 6.54 6.10
C MET A 123 2.66 5.90 7.05
N THR A 124 3.12 5.65 8.28
CA THR A 124 2.28 5.86 9.45
C THR A 124 1.77 7.30 9.39
N GLU A 125 0.50 7.51 9.02
CA GLU A 125 -0.11 8.82 9.15
C GLU A 125 -0.14 9.19 10.64
N THR A 126 0.82 10.02 11.01
CA THR A 126 0.72 10.86 12.20
C THR A 126 -0.12 12.06 11.75
N PRO A 127 -1.29 12.35 12.36
CA PRO A 127 -2.08 13.49 11.93
C PRO A 127 -1.32 14.77 12.29
N SER A 128 -0.85 15.49 11.28
CA SER A 128 -0.24 16.81 11.47
C SER A 128 -1.28 17.79 12.03
N PRO A 129 -0.92 18.59 13.04
CA PRO A 129 -1.84 19.55 13.66
C PRO A 129 -2.18 20.69 12.69
N MET A 130 -3.47 21.03 12.66
CA MET A 130 -4.03 22.18 11.94
C MET A 130 -3.37 23.49 12.42
N PRO A 131 -2.92 24.40 11.54
CA PRO A 131 -2.43 25.70 11.98
C PRO A 131 -3.60 26.59 12.42
N GLU A 132 -3.54 27.11 13.65
CA GLU A 132 -4.41 28.18 14.13
C GLU A 132 -4.23 29.44 13.26
N LEU A 133 -5.34 29.95 12.70
CA LEU A 133 -5.38 31.26 12.08
C LEU A 133 -5.41 32.33 13.17
N ILE A 134 -4.27 32.96 13.41
CA ILE A 134 -4.12 34.12 14.26
C ILE A 134 -4.67 35.33 13.48
N SER A 135 -5.78 35.88 13.94
CA SER A 135 -6.30 37.19 13.53
C SER A 135 -5.46 38.27 14.20
N ASP A 136 -4.73 39.08 13.44
CA ASP A 136 -4.15 40.30 13.99
C ASP A 136 -4.55 41.53 13.17
N ALA A 137 -5.13 42.47 13.91
CA ALA A 137 -5.73 43.69 13.43
C ALA A 137 -4.63 44.68 13.03
N THR A 138 -4.69 45.19 11.80
CA THR A 138 -3.83 46.31 11.40
C THR A 138 -4.62 47.61 11.52
N ALA A 139 -4.23 48.43 12.49
CA ALA A 139 -4.67 49.81 12.64
C ALA A 139 -4.02 50.74 11.60
N GLU A 140 -4.82 51.70 11.14
CA GLU A 140 -4.54 52.92 10.35
C GLU A 140 -3.33 53.75 10.84
N PRO A 141 -2.81 54.78 10.11
CA PRO A 141 -3.58 55.84 9.40
C PRO A 141 -2.97 56.35 8.07
N THR A 142 -3.60 57.27 7.29
CA THR A 142 -3.29 58.73 7.30
C THR A 142 -3.96 59.48 6.12
N PHE A 143 -4.83 60.48 6.45
CA PHE A 143 -5.18 61.77 5.77
C PHE A 143 -5.98 61.76 4.44
N ALA A 144 -6.90 62.68 4.11
CA ALA A 144 -7.07 64.12 4.42
C ALA A 144 -8.56 64.60 4.19
N PRO A 145 -8.91 65.90 4.43
CA PRO A 145 -10.28 66.37 4.69
C PRO A 145 -10.96 67.17 3.55
N THR A 146 -12.30 67.35 3.60
CA THR A 146 -13.08 68.55 3.15
C THR A 146 -14.59 68.33 3.41
N SER A 147 -15.20 69.05 4.36
CA SER A 147 -16.04 70.27 4.22
C SER A 147 -17.50 70.06 3.80
N GLY A 148 -18.46 70.44 4.65
CA GLY A 148 -19.89 70.50 4.31
C GLY A 148 -20.85 70.79 5.46
N SER A 149 -20.79 72.02 5.99
CA SER A 149 -21.78 72.89 6.66
C SER A 149 -22.90 72.39 7.63
N PRO A 150 -23.38 73.29 8.53
CA PRO A 150 -24.21 72.97 9.70
C PRO A 150 -25.68 73.42 9.58
N ALA A 151 -26.58 72.85 10.40
CA ALA A 151 -27.86 73.49 10.77
C ALA A 151 -28.48 72.91 12.06
N THR A 152 -28.37 73.71 13.12
CA THR A 152 -29.31 74.05 14.23
C THR A 152 -30.40 73.09 14.80
N PRO A 153 -30.72 73.23 16.11
CA PRO A 153 -31.71 72.46 16.90
C PRO A 153 -33.13 73.12 16.80
N PRO A 154 -34.23 72.81 17.55
CA PRO A 154 -34.29 72.32 18.94
C PRO A 154 -35.51 71.46 19.40
N THR A 155 -35.48 71.15 20.71
CA THR A 155 -36.59 71.12 21.69
C THR A 155 -37.60 69.96 21.80
N SER A 156 -37.90 69.72 23.08
CA SER A 156 -39.17 69.41 23.74
C SER A 156 -39.51 67.94 24.07
N THR A 157 -39.27 67.61 25.35
CA THR A 157 -40.27 67.23 26.37
C THR A 157 -41.52 66.49 25.90
N PHE A 158 -41.82 65.34 26.53
CA PHE A 158 -43.01 65.07 27.37
C PHE A 158 -43.17 63.57 27.61
N GLY A 159 -43.52 63.18 28.83
CA GLY A 159 -44.06 61.84 29.17
C GLY A 159 -43.29 61.14 30.27
#